data_AF-A0A0H3ZM48-F1
#
_entry.id   AF-A0A0H3ZM48-F1
#
_cell.length_a   1.000
_cell.length_b   1.000
_cell.length_c   1.000
_cell.angle_alpha   90.00
_cell.angle_beta   90.00
_cell.angle_gamma   90.00
#
_symmetry.space_group_name_H-M   'P 1'
#
loop_
_entity.id
_entity.type
_entity.pdbx_description
1 polymer ?
#
loop_
_entity_poly.entity_id
_entity_poly.type
_entity_poly.pdbx_seq_one_letter_code
_entity_poly.pdbx_strand_id
1 'polypeptide(L)'
;MAVQFPQFDHSRSVNIDRDAVYLTFNYTDTLSQYYAIPDKNVLFIHGKADEHIDELILGHGVDPENFKEKPAEPPSGLSDEDLERWMEYQSDQYDYSFERGKDAVNQYFSATFKGTDQIIKNNEDFFAKLGNIDEVYVLGHSLANVDLPYFKKLEQSVRPDAKWVVTFYDPDDEKVHGETLTGLGIANVAVVRMEQI
;
A
#
# COMPACT_ATOMS: atom_id res chain seq x y z
N MET A 1 -18.90 -6.10 10.50
CA MET A 1 -19.63 -5.57 9.33
C MET A 1 -19.03 -6.22 8.11
N ALA A 2 -19.75 -7.12 7.45
CA ALA A 2 -19.27 -7.79 6.24
C ALA A 2 -19.14 -6.79 5.07
N VAL A 3 -18.04 -6.87 4.33
CA VAL A 3 -17.80 -6.04 3.13
C VAL A 3 -18.82 -6.42 2.05
N GLN A 4 -19.57 -5.43 1.54
CA GLN A 4 -20.48 -5.65 0.42
C GLN A 4 -19.69 -5.65 -0.89
N PHE A 5 -19.75 -6.76 -1.62
CA PHE A 5 -19.11 -6.91 -2.91
C PHE A 5 -20.03 -6.42 -4.04
N PRO A 6 -19.57 -5.48 -4.89
CA PRO A 6 -20.35 -5.04 -6.04
C PRO A 6 -20.52 -6.16 -7.08
N GLN A 7 -21.46 -5.98 -8.00
CA GLN A 7 -21.60 -6.88 -9.15
C GLN A 7 -20.32 -6.84 -9.98
N PHE A 8 -19.76 -8.02 -10.28
CA PHE A 8 -18.51 -8.14 -11.03
C PHE A 8 -18.77 -8.05 -12.53
N ASP A 9 -18.14 -7.08 -13.18
CA ASP A 9 -18.12 -6.97 -14.64
C ASP A 9 -17.03 -7.87 -15.21
N HIS A 10 -17.43 -9.05 -15.70
CA HIS A 10 -16.52 -10.02 -16.32
C HIS A 10 -15.78 -9.47 -17.55
N SER A 11 -16.24 -8.38 -18.18
CA SER A 11 -15.52 -7.79 -19.31
C SER A 11 -14.21 -7.10 -18.90
N ARG A 12 -14.04 -6.82 -17.61
CA ARG A 12 -12.83 -6.20 -17.03
C ARG A 12 -12.02 -7.18 -16.16
N SER A 13 -12.34 -8.47 -16.21
CA SER A 13 -11.63 -9.48 -15.42
C SER A 13 -10.27 -9.78 -16.02
N VAL A 14 -9.27 -9.97 -15.16
CA VAL A 14 -7.93 -10.41 -15.55
C VAL A 14 -7.87 -11.93 -15.50
N ASN A 15 -7.32 -12.58 -16.51
CA ASN A 15 -7.21 -14.04 -16.51
C ASN A 15 -6.00 -14.49 -15.68
N ILE A 16 -6.24 -14.81 -14.40
CA ILE A 16 -5.19 -15.21 -13.46
C ILE A 16 -5.25 -16.70 -13.13
N ASP A 17 -4.08 -17.31 -12.93
CA ASP A 17 -3.94 -18.74 -12.63
C ASP A 17 -4.36 -19.08 -11.20
N ARG A 18 -5.43 -19.86 -11.05
CA ARG A 18 -5.99 -20.24 -9.74
C ARG A 18 -5.05 -21.05 -8.86
N ASP A 19 -4.06 -21.72 -9.46
CA ASP A 19 -3.09 -22.55 -8.73
C ASP A 19 -1.80 -21.78 -8.40
N ALA A 20 -1.69 -20.51 -8.82
CA ALA A 20 -0.57 -19.65 -8.47
C ALA A 20 -0.55 -19.29 -6.97
N VAL A 21 0.60 -18.79 -6.52
CA VAL A 21 0.78 -18.21 -5.19
C VAL A 21 0.47 -16.72 -5.25
N TYR A 22 -0.37 -16.26 -4.31
CA TYR A 22 -0.81 -14.88 -4.24
C TYR A 22 -0.32 -14.20 -2.97
N LEU A 23 0.16 -12.97 -3.12
CA LEU A 23 0.39 -12.02 -2.03
C LEU A 23 -0.54 -10.83 -2.26
N THR A 24 -1.37 -10.49 -1.29
CA THR A 24 -2.29 -9.36 -1.38
C THR A 24 -2.04 -8.33 -0.28
N PHE A 25 -2.03 -7.07 -0.69
CA PHE A 25 -2.02 -5.89 0.17
C PHE A 25 -3.46 -5.42 0.49
N ASN A 26 -4.46 -5.96 -0.22
CA ASN A 26 -5.87 -5.74 0.07
C ASN A 26 -6.33 -6.63 1.24
N TYR A 27 -7.24 -6.09 2.05
CA TYR A 27 -7.85 -6.79 3.19
C TYR A 27 -9.06 -7.64 2.80
N THR A 28 -9.61 -7.44 1.59
CA THR A 28 -10.87 -8.02 1.14
C THR A 28 -10.67 -9.33 0.37
N ASP A 29 -11.68 -10.19 0.42
CA ASP A 29 -11.73 -11.51 -0.25
C ASP A 29 -11.92 -11.47 -1.77
N THR A 30 -11.41 -10.44 -2.45
CA THR A 30 -11.61 -10.23 -3.89
C THR A 30 -11.16 -11.44 -4.73
N LEU A 31 -10.02 -12.05 -4.37
CA LEU A 31 -9.47 -13.21 -5.09
C LEU A 31 -10.34 -14.47 -4.93
N SER A 32 -10.86 -14.73 -3.73
CA SER A 32 -11.72 -15.89 -3.52
C SER A 32 -13.14 -15.67 -4.05
N GLN A 33 -13.70 -14.46 -3.88
CA GLN A 33 -15.07 -14.13 -4.32
C GLN A 33 -15.22 -14.09 -5.84
N TYR A 34 -14.31 -13.42 -6.56
CA TYR A 34 -14.47 -13.20 -7.99
C TYR A 34 -13.67 -14.16 -8.87
N TYR A 35 -12.55 -14.67 -8.38
CA TYR A 35 -11.66 -15.53 -9.17
C TYR A 35 -11.67 -16.99 -8.71
N ALA A 36 -12.37 -17.30 -7.63
CA ALA A 36 -12.44 -18.63 -7.01
C ALA A 36 -11.06 -19.19 -6.62
N ILE A 37 -10.14 -18.30 -6.22
CA ILE A 37 -8.81 -18.67 -5.72
C ILE A 37 -8.96 -19.16 -4.27
N PRO A 38 -8.42 -20.34 -3.91
CA PRO A 38 -8.46 -20.82 -2.53
C PRO A 38 -7.64 -19.93 -1.59
N ASP A 39 -8.17 -19.58 -0.42
CA ASP A 39 -7.47 -18.77 0.60
C ASP A 39 -6.10 -19.36 0.98
N LYS A 40 -5.92 -20.69 0.92
CA LYS A 40 -4.63 -21.36 1.17
C LYS A 40 -3.52 -20.95 0.18
N ASN A 41 -3.88 -20.40 -0.98
CA ASN A 41 -2.95 -19.91 -1.99
C ASN A 41 -2.67 -18.41 -1.80
N VAL A 42 -3.34 -17.73 -0.87
CA VAL A 42 -3.29 -16.27 -0.69
C VAL A 42 -2.69 -15.93 0.66
N LEU A 43 -1.59 -15.18 0.65
CA LEU A 43 -1.10 -14.49 1.82
C LEU A 43 -1.65 -13.05 1.85
N PHE A 44 -2.44 -12.75 2.88
CA PHE A 44 -2.84 -11.38 3.22
C PHE A 44 -1.76 -10.75 4.09
N ILE A 45 -0.83 -10.01 3.48
CA ILE A 45 0.38 -9.53 4.19
C ILE A 45 0.06 -8.58 5.35
N HIS A 46 -1.11 -7.96 5.30
CA HIS A 46 -1.64 -7.02 6.28
C HIS A 46 -2.81 -7.57 7.10
N GLY A 47 -3.07 -8.87 6.99
CA GLY A 47 -4.27 -9.49 7.54
C GLY A 47 -5.50 -9.30 6.64
N LYS A 48 -6.51 -10.12 6.92
CA LYS A 48 -7.79 -10.16 6.21
C LYS A 48 -8.83 -9.41 7.04
N ALA A 49 -9.77 -8.74 6.39
CA ALA A 49 -10.94 -8.16 7.06
C ALA A 49 -11.95 -9.28 7.35
N ASP A 50 -11.78 -9.98 8.48
CA ASP A 50 -12.74 -10.95 9.01
C ASP A 50 -13.42 -10.39 10.28
N GLU A 51 -14.62 -10.87 10.60
CA GLU A 51 -15.43 -10.42 11.73
C GLU A 51 -14.79 -10.72 13.10
N HIS A 52 -13.64 -11.40 13.14
CA HIS A 52 -12.97 -11.88 14.37
C HIS A 52 -11.52 -11.40 14.52
N ILE A 53 -11.11 -10.35 13.78
CA ILE A 53 -9.75 -9.82 13.85
C ILE A 53 -9.78 -8.46 14.57
N ASP A 54 -9.09 -8.40 15.70
CA ASP A 54 -8.98 -7.20 16.54
C ASP A 54 -8.04 -6.13 15.96
N GLU A 55 -7.16 -6.46 15.00
CA GLU A 55 -6.20 -5.52 14.38
C GLU A 55 -6.03 -5.76 12.86
N LEU A 56 -6.48 -4.80 12.04
CA LEU A 56 -6.15 -4.67 10.62
C LEU A 56 -4.83 -3.90 10.47
N ILE A 57 -3.84 -4.40 9.73
CA ILE A 57 -2.56 -3.68 9.57
C ILE A 57 -2.67 -2.73 8.38
N LEU A 58 -3.03 -1.46 8.60
CA LEU A 58 -3.10 -0.49 7.49
C LEU A 58 -1.71 -0.14 6.92
N GLY A 59 -1.45 -0.54 5.67
CA GLY A 59 -0.25 -0.17 4.91
C GLY A 59 -0.36 1.23 4.29
N HIS A 60 0.23 2.24 4.95
CA HIS A 60 0.61 3.55 4.38
C HIS A 60 1.72 4.18 5.25
N GLY A 61 2.97 3.86 4.96
CA GLY A 61 4.20 4.43 5.55
C GLY A 61 4.49 5.86 5.13
N VAL A 62 3.63 6.79 5.52
CA VAL A 62 4.07 8.19 5.56
C VAL A 62 4.90 8.35 6.82
N ASP A 63 6.07 8.96 6.70
CA ASP A 63 6.84 9.43 7.86
C ASP A 63 5.91 10.33 8.70
N PRO A 64 5.70 10.06 10.00
CA PRO A 64 4.87 10.91 10.86
C PRO A 64 5.32 12.37 10.85
N GLU A 65 6.60 12.63 10.58
CA GLU A 65 7.14 13.98 10.45
C GLU A 65 6.63 14.71 9.18
N ASN A 66 6.28 14.00 8.10
CA ASN A 66 5.72 14.61 6.88
C ASN A 66 4.25 15.03 7.01
N PHE A 67 3.57 14.57 8.06
CA PHE A 67 2.21 15.00 8.38
C PHE A 67 2.14 16.18 9.35
N LYS A 68 3.28 16.60 9.91
CA LYS A 68 3.34 17.84 10.70
C LYS A 68 3.32 19.02 9.75
N GLU A 69 2.12 19.48 9.40
CA GLU A 69 1.98 20.85 8.89
C GLU A 69 2.56 21.79 9.95
N LYS A 70 3.54 22.61 9.55
CA LYS A 70 4.00 23.68 10.42
C LYS A 70 2.83 24.64 10.61
N PRO A 71 2.50 25.03 11.85
CA PRO A 71 1.49 26.05 12.07
C PRO A 71 1.86 27.27 11.24
N ALA A 72 0.86 27.89 10.59
CA ALA A 72 1.08 29.09 9.81
C ALA A 72 1.83 30.11 10.70
N GLU A 73 2.88 30.73 10.17
CA GLU A 73 3.59 31.78 10.89
C GLU A 73 2.91 33.13 10.58
N PRO A 74 2.73 34.01 11.58
CA PRO A 74 2.14 35.32 11.34
C PRO A 74 3.04 36.14 10.40
N PRO A 75 2.47 36.93 9.49
CA PRO A 75 3.22 37.88 8.68
C PRO A 75 4.14 38.79 9.52
N SER A 76 5.36 39.00 9.05
CA SER A 76 6.32 39.88 9.73
C SER A 76 5.88 41.35 9.67
N GLY A 77 5.94 42.07 10.80
CA GLY A 77 5.66 43.51 10.87
C GLY A 77 4.20 43.89 11.18
N LEU A 78 3.41 42.94 11.68
CA LEU A 78 2.06 43.22 12.19
C LEU A 78 2.11 44.10 13.45
N SER A 79 1.11 44.96 13.59
CA SER A 79 0.83 45.63 14.87
C SER A 79 0.26 44.63 15.88
N ASP A 80 0.29 44.96 17.17
CA ASP A 80 -0.25 44.08 18.22
C ASP A 80 -1.74 43.75 17.98
N GLU A 81 -2.52 44.72 17.49
CA GLU A 81 -3.95 44.57 17.19
C GLU A 81 -4.19 43.70 15.95
N ASP A 82 -3.36 43.82 14.92
CA ASP A 82 -3.47 42.98 13.71
C ASP A 82 -3.00 41.54 13.96
N LEU A 83 -2.06 41.35 14.89
CA LEU A 83 -1.61 40.04 15.33
C LEU A 83 -2.73 39.30 16.08
N GLU A 84 -3.45 39.97 16.99
CA GLU A 84 -4.60 39.39 17.69
C GLU A 84 -5.71 38.95 16.71
N ARG A 85 -6.04 39.79 15.74
CA ARG A 85 -7.04 39.46 14.70
C ARG A 85 -6.63 38.29 13.81
N TRP A 86 -5.34 38.17 13.51
CA TRP A 86 -4.82 37.03 12.76
C TRP A 86 -4.93 35.74 13.57
N MET A 87 -4.62 35.77 14.87
CA MET A 87 -4.75 34.61 15.76
C MET A 87 -6.21 34.15 15.92
N GLU A 88 -7.16 35.09 16.11
CA GLU A 88 -8.60 34.76 16.16
C GLU A 88 -9.08 34.11 14.85
N TYR A 89 -8.70 34.68 13.69
CA TYR A 89 -9.09 34.13 12.39
C TYR A 89 -8.51 32.73 12.14
N GLN A 90 -7.26 32.45 12.55
CA GLN A 90 -6.69 31.10 12.46
C GLN A 90 -7.41 30.13 13.41
N SER A 91 -7.73 30.56 14.63
CA SER A 91 -8.45 29.74 15.61
C SER A 91 -9.87 29.37 15.15
N ASP A 92 -10.57 30.28 14.48
CA ASP A 92 -11.93 30.04 13.95
C ASP A 92 -11.94 29.11 12.73
N GLN A 93 -10.85 29.06 11.97
CA GLN A 93 -10.67 28.13 10.84
C GLN A 93 -10.13 26.76 11.28
N TYR A 94 -9.73 26.62 12.55
CA TYR A 94 -9.08 25.41 13.06
C TYR A 94 -10.12 24.35 13.48
N ASP A 95 -10.35 23.36 12.61
CA ASP A 95 -11.24 22.24 12.91
C ASP A 95 -10.53 21.18 13.77
N TYR A 96 -10.69 21.32 15.09
CA TYR A 96 -10.19 20.38 16.10
C TYR A 96 -10.65 18.91 15.90
N SER A 97 -11.75 18.67 15.17
CA SER A 97 -12.25 17.32 14.91
C SER A 97 -11.50 16.67 13.74
N PHE A 98 -11.17 17.47 12.72
CA PHE A 98 -10.35 17.06 11.58
C PHE A 98 -8.90 16.78 12.00
N GLU A 99 -8.31 17.66 12.83
CA GLU A 99 -6.96 17.49 13.42
C GLU A 99 -6.87 16.23 14.29
N ARG A 100 -7.82 16.01 15.21
CA ARG A 100 -7.84 14.78 16.02
C ARG A 100 -8.06 13.52 15.19
N GLY A 101 -8.82 13.60 14.10
CA GLY A 101 -8.95 12.52 13.13
C GLY A 101 -7.61 12.19 12.47
N LYS A 102 -6.88 13.21 12.00
CA LYS A 102 -5.53 13.07 11.42
C LYS A 102 -4.53 12.52 12.44
N ASP A 103 -4.53 13.00 13.68
CA ASP A 103 -3.61 12.52 14.73
C ASP A 103 -3.88 11.08 15.15
N ALA A 104 -5.16 10.68 15.27
CA ALA A 104 -5.52 9.29 15.56
C ALA A 104 -5.08 8.36 14.43
N VAL A 105 -5.29 8.79 13.18
CA VAL A 105 -4.85 8.09 11.97
C VAL A 105 -3.32 8.02 11.90
N ASN A 106 -2.60 9.11 12.22
CA ASN A 106 -1.14 9.18 12.25
C ASN A 106 -0.49 8.37 13.37
N GLN A 107 -1.06 8.36 14.57
CA GLN A 107 -0.59 7.51 15.67
C GLN A 107 -0.79 6.03 15.35
N TYR A 108 -1.93 5.69 14.75
CA TYR A 108 -2.20 4.36 14.24
C TYR A 108 -1.20 3.96 13.14
N PHE A 109 -0.91 4.85 12.18
CA PHE A 109 0.09 4.64 11.13
C PHE A 109 1.53 4.51 11.65
N SER A 110 1.92 5.32 12.63
CA SER A 110 3.24 5.27 13.25
C SER A 110 3.49 3.94 13.97
N ALA A 111 2.43 3.34 14.52
CA ALA A 111 2.48 2.04 15.17
C ALA A 111 2.63 0.89 14.16
N THR A 112 1.98 0.96 13.00
CA THR A 112 2.11 -0.06 11.93
C THR A 112 3.41 0.07 11.10
N PHE A 113 3.99 1.26 10.92
CA PHE A 113 5.27 1.44 10.22
C PHE A 113 6.44 0.69 10.90
N LYS A 114 6.45 0.63 12.24
CA LYS A 114 7.42 -0.18 12.99
C LYS A 114 7.17 -1.69 12.87
N GLY A 115 6.11 -2.09 12.19
CA GLY A 115 5.68 -3.47 11.99
C GLY A 115 6.21 -4.14 10.73
N THR A 116 6.64 -3.41 9.67
CA THR A 116 6.97 -4.04 8.37
C THR A 116 8.03 -5.14 8.47
N ASP A 117 9.15 -4.88 9.15
CA ASP A 117 10.18 -5.91 9.36
C ASP A 117 9.65 -7.10 10.17
N GLN A 118 8.80 -6.83 11.16
CA GLN A 118 8.17 -7.87 11.98
C GLN A 118 7.13 -8.66 11.18
N ILE A 119 6.39 -8.04 10.27
CA ILE A 119 5.43 -8.68 9.36
C ILE A 119 6.19 -9.57 8.38
N ILE A 120 7.28 -9.09 7.79
CA ILE A 120 8.15 -9.89 6.93
C ILE A 120 8.68 -11.10 7.69
N LYS A 121 9.15 -10.89 8.92
CA LYS A 121 9.65 -11.96 9.80
C LYS A 121 8.56 -12.97 10.17
N ASN A 122 7.36 -12.50 10.49
CA ASN A 122 6.23 -13.38 10.81
C ASN A 122 5.81 -14.25 9.62
N ASN A 123 6.10 -13.80 8.39
CA ASN A 123 5.78 -14.50 7.16
C ASN A 123 7.01 -15.11 6.48
N GLU A 124 8.11 -15.34 7.20
CA GLU A 124 9.37 -15.86 6.65
C GLU A 124 9.18 -17.21 5.93
N ASP A 125 8.32 -18.08 6.47
CA ASP A 125 7.97 -19.38 5.86
C ASP A 125 7.29 -19.25 4.50
N PHE A 126 6.56 -18.16 4.24
CA PHE A 126 5.99 -17.87 2.93
C PHE A 126 7.10 -17.50 1.95
N PHE A 127 7.93 -16.52 2.32
CA PHE A 127 9.03 -16.05 1.46
C PHE A 127 10.02 -17.17 1.13
N ALA A 128 10.35 -18.04 2.09
CA ALA A 128 11.27 -19.15 1.89
C ALA A 128 10.82 -20.17 0.81
N LYS A 129 9.53 -20.22 0.49
CA LYS A 129 8.98 -21.16 -0.50
C LYS A 129 8.99 -20.61 -1.94
N LEU A 130 9.36 -19.36 -2.14
CA LEU A 130 9.26 -18.67 -3.44
C LEU A 130 10.45 -18.95 -4.37
N GLY A 131 11.47 -19.70 -3.95
CA GLY A 131 12.73 -19.88 -4.69
C GLY A 131 12.62 -20.56 -6.05
N ASN A 132 11.48 -21.14 -6.40
CA ASN A 132 11.21 -21.76 -7.71
C ASN A 132 10.27 -20.91 -8.59
N ILE A 133 9.97 -19.67 -8.20
CA ILE A 133 9.11 -18.79 -8.99
C ILE A 133 9.91 -18.16 -10.12
N ASP A 134 9.50 -18.45 -11.36
CA ASP A 134 10.09 -17.92 -12.60
C ASP A 134 9.44 -16.60 -13.06
N GLU A 135 8.17 -16.35 -12.68
CA GLU A 135 7.43 -15.15 -13.09
C GLU A 135 6.67 -14.52 -11.92
N VAL A 136 6.76 -13.20 -11.80
CA VAL A 136 6.08 -12.40 -10.78
C VAL A 136 5.20 -11.37 -11.48
N TYR A 137 3.91 -11.37 -11.14
CA TYR A 137 2.94 -10.42 -11.67
C TYR A 137 2.48 -9.46 -10.57
N VAL A 138 2.71 -8.16 -10.77
CA VAL A 138 2.31 -7.10 -9.85
C VAL A 138 1.12 -6.36 -10.45
N LEU A 139 -0.07 -6.65 -9.93
CA LEU A 139 -1.34 -6.19 -10.49
C LEU A 139 -1.96 -5.10 -9.60
N GLY A 140 -2.24 -3.93 -10.18
CA GLY A 140 -3.00 -2.86 -9.52
C GLY A 140 -2.33 -2.28 -8.26
N HIS A 141 -1.00 -2.32 -8.19
CA HIS A 141 -0.21 -1.83 -7.06
C HIS A 141 0.52 -0.55 -7.43
N SER A 142 0.53 0.45 -6.55
CA SER A 142 1.17 1.77 -6.79
C SER A 142 2.68 1.81 -6.56
N LEU A 143 3.23 0.73 -5.96
CA LEU A 143 4.64 0.63 -5.56
C LEU A 143 5.07 1.80 -4.65
N ALA A 144 4.18 2.25 -3.76
CA ALA A 144 4.49 3.30 -2.81
C ALA A 144 5.72 2.93 -1.96
N ASN A 145 6.51 3.93 -1.58
CA ASN A 145 7.75 3.78 -0.79
C ASN A 145 7.61 2.87 0.44
N VAL A 146 6.39 2.85 0.97
CA VAL A 146 5.97 2.16 2.18
C VAL A 146 5.94 0.65 2.03
N ASP A 147 5.70 0.18 0.81
CA ASP A 147 5.58 -1.23 0.47
C ASP A 147 6.89 -1.80 -0.10
N LEU A 148 7.82 -0.93 -0.50
CA LEU A 148 9.10 -1.33 -1.08
C LEU A 148 9.90 -2.35 -0.24
N PRO A 149 9.87 -2.35 1.11
CA PRO A 149 10.50 -3.41 1.88
C PRO A 149 9.96 -4.82 1.54
N TYR A 150 8.65 -4.97 1.25
CA TYR A 150 8.08 -6.25 0.82
C TYR A 150 8.56 -6.64 -0.57
N PHE A 151 8.61 -5.69 -1.52
CA PHE A 151 9.15 -5.92 -2.85
C PHE A 151 10.64 -6.30 -2.82
N LYS A 152 11.41 -5.66 -1.94
CA LYS A 152 12.80 -6.02 -1.73
C LYS A 152 12.94 -7.44 -1.16
N LYS A 153 12.09 -7.82 -0.21
CA LYS A 153 12.06 -9.19 0.30
C LYS A 153 11.65 -10.20 -0.78
N LEU A 154 10.68 -9.88 -1.63
CA LEU A 154 10.26 -10.71 -2.75
C LEU A 154 11.39 -10.93 -3.75
N GLU A 155 12.10 -9.87 -4.16
CA GLU A 155 13.27 -9.95 -5.04
C GLU A 155 14.33 -10.92 -4.51
N GLN A 156 14.58 -10.91 -3.20
CA GLN A 156 15.52 -11.82 -2.54
C GLN A 156 15.01 -13.28 -2.42
N SER A 157 13.71 -13.49 -2.60
CA SER A 157 13.05 -14.77 -2.31
C SER A 157 12.68 -15.56 -3.55
N VAL A 158 12.48 -14.88 -4.68
CA VAL A 158 12.22 -15.52 -5.99
C VAL A 158 13.52 -15.86 -6.70
N ARG A 159 13.43 -16.47 -7.89
CA ARG A 159 14.62 -16.74 -8.70
C ARG A 159 15.31 -15.44 -9.13
N PRO A 160 16.65 -15.35 -9.14
CA PRO A 160 17.36 -14.14 -9.55
C PRO A 160 17.08 -13.69 -11.00
N ASP A 161 16.70 -14.63 -11.87
CA ASP A 161 16.34 -14.41 -13.27
C ASP A 161 14.83 -14.33 -13.51
N ALA A 162 14.02 -14.34 -12.45
CA ALA A 162 12.57 -14.28 -12.55
C ALA A 162 12.13 -13.05 -13.35
N LYS A 163 11.16 -13.24 -14.22
CA LYS A 163 10.53 -12.18 -15.00
C LYS A 163 9.48 -11.48 -14.14
N TRP A 164 9.59 -10.18 -14.01
CA TRP A 164 8.61 -9.35 -13.33
C TRP A 164 7.77 -8.59 -14.35
N VAL A 165 6.45 -8.70 -14.23
CA VAL A 165 5.49 -7.94 -15.01
C VAL A 165 4.69 -7.06 -14.05
N VAL A 166 4.78 -5.74 -14.21
CA VAL A 166 4.04 -4.78 -13.39
C VAL A 166 3.04 -4.03 -14.25
N THR A 167 1.82 -3.90 -13.73
CA THR A 167 0.77 -3.13 -14.39
C THR A 167 0.80 -1.66 -13.99
N PHE A 168 0.41 -0.77 -14.89
CA PHE A 168 0.14 0.63 -14.58
C PHE A 168 -1.26 1.04 -15.08
N TYR A 169 -1.84 2.05 -14.42
CA TYR A 169 -3.10 2.66 -14.84
C TYR A 169 -2.84 4.04 -15.44
N ASP A 170 -2.16 4.90 -14.69
CA ASP A 170 -1.76 6.23 -15.16
C ASP A 170 -0.53 6.13 -16.07
N PRO A 171 -0.54 6.71 -17.28
CA PRO A 171 0.65 6.75 -18.13
C PRO A 171 1.92 7.29 -17.46
N ASP A 172 1.79 8.19 -16.47
CA ASP A 172 2.94 8.71 -15.73
C ASP A 172 3.59 7.62 -14.84
N ASP A 173 2.82 6.61 -14.42
CA ASP A 173 3.30 5.50 -13.60
C ASP A 173 4.12 4.47 -14.42
N GLU A 174 3.97 4.42 -15.75
CA GLU A 174 4.66 3.43 -16.60
C GLU A 174 6.17 3.46 -16.38
N LYS A 175 6.74 4.66 -16.42
CA LYS A 175 8.17 4.86 -16.21
C LYS A 175 8.54 4.67 -14.73
N VAL A 176 7.73 5.21 -13.82
CA VAL A 176 7.99 5.19 -12.37
C VAL A 176 8.02 3.76 -11.85
N HIS A 177 7.09 2.90 -12.24
CA HIS A 177 7.04 1.51 -11.82
C HIS A 177 8.27 0.73 -12.29
N GLY A 178 8.69 0.90 -13.55
CA GLY A 178 9.89 0.28 -14.09
C GLY A 178 11.16 0.73 -13.36
N GLU A 179 11.32 2.04 -13.14
CA GLU A 179 12.47 2.59 -12.41
C GLU A 179 12.49 2.15 -10.94
N THR A 180 11.32 2.04 -10.31
CA THR A 180 11.21 1.58 -8.91
C THR A 180 11.67 0.13 -8.76
N LEU A 181 11.17 -0.78 -9.59
CA LEU A 181 11.56 -2.21 -9.49
C LEU A 181 13.03 -2.43 -9.88
N THR A 182 13.51 -1.77 -10.92
CA THR A 182 14.93 -1.84 -11.30
C THR A 182 15.84 -1.24 -10.22
N GLY A 183 15.41 -0.15 -9.56
CA GLY A 183 16.10 0.42 -8.41
C GLY A 183 16.22 -0.51 -7.20
N LEU A 184 15.32 -1.50 -7.07
CA LEU A 184 15.40 -2.55 -6.05
C LEU A 184 16.35 -3.69 -6.43
N GLY A 185 16.87 -3.71 -7.66
CA GLY A 185 17.77 -4.76 -8.18
C GLY A 185 17.08 -5.79 -9.09
N ILE A 186 15.81 -5.58 -9.45
CA ILE A 186 15.07 -6.51 -10.31
C ILE A 186 15.47 -6.25 -11.77
N ALA A 187 16.16 -7.20 -12.39
CA ALA A 187 16.76 -7.01 -13.72
C ALA A 187 15.78 -7.21 -14.89
N ASN A 188 14.83 -8.15 -14.77
CA ASN A 188 13.94 -8.55 -15.85
C ASN A 188 12.52 -7.99 -15.61
N VAL A 189 12.33 -6.70 -15.91
CA VAL A 189 11.06 -5.99 -15.68
C VAL A 189 10.38 -5.67 -17.01
N ALA A 190 9.10 -6.01 -17.12
CA ALA A 190 8.18 -5.52 -18.14
C ALA A 190 7.08 -4.70 -17.47
N VAL A 191 6.80 -3.53 -18.04
CA VAL A 191 5.72 -2.65 -17.58
C VAL A 191 4.63 -2.66 -18.65
N VAL A 192 3.39 -2.97 -18.25
CA VAL A 192 2.27 -3.17 -19.19
C VAL A 192 0.99 -2.57 -18.65
N ARG A 193 -0.01 -2.34 -19.51
CA ARG A 193 -1.36 -2.04 -19.05
C ARG A 193 -2.06 -3.31 -18.58
N MET A 194 -3.05 -3.15 -17.69
CA MET A 194 -3.81 -4.28 -17.14
C MET A 194 -4.49 -5.12 -18.23
N GLU A 195 -4.93 -4.51 -19.33
CA GLU A 195 -5.59 -5.20 -20.44
C GLU A 195 -4.65 -6.09 -21.27
N GLN A 196 -3.34 -6.04 -21.01
CA GLN A 196 -2.33 -6.86 -21.68
C GLN A 196 -1.97 -8.12 -20.89
N ILE A 197 -2.57 -8.32 -19.72
CA ILE A 197 -2.44 -9.51 -18.87
C ILE A 197 -3.51 -10.53 -19.26
#